data_AF-A0A2G8SJT6-F1
#
_entry.id   AF-A0A2G8SJT6-F1
#
_cell.length_a   1.000
_cell.length_b   1.000
_cell.length_c   1.000
_cell.angle_alpha   90.00
_cell.angle_beta   90.00
_cell.angle_gamma   90.00
#
_symmetry.space_group_name_H-M   'P 1'
#
loop_
_entity.id
_entity.type
_entity.pdbx_description
1 polymer ?
#
loop_
_entity_poly.entity_id
_entity_poly.type
_entity_poly.pdbx_seq_one_letter_code
_entity_poly.pdbx_strand_id
1 'polypeptide(L)'
;MVGMTRPRTLRDVALIFLGAAGMHLTSSFLGPFTEHSIVVQTQVDSDFSPNVNQASTKAIPPHNHDLGRHLVDNPPTVADAAAAAPARDTRPEIAQEPVKAAVDVSTVDVSHKIPETVMLSHAPGWTVFRNLYMSNGTLYIVTSRPKSFPEIVMITSTGLAADASPENIQARIPTDKDMSFLTPEEARDLWGGDLDNMEKNRLWSVPGNTFIINEPSQFLDHYYHFVAEWLFGAWAFWQGTFNSVVNPESAAVSNAPPIHRAIFTHAFADGWRDRPGFNSYVLRAVFPALNVEVQEDWQDRIVATSDARARARAWHFDTVLLSDRSASFKGALCGSQNQRIASEATEHMRKAGNLTKLWWEPIRRGVLRFAGVDARTLDLGVKADAVVAGRHKLKPLAGLNHKEDEGNAGAAAGTGSGSKASGLSDKNIVITYISRQSARRHLLEDDHAALVDALEEMTRKHGWELNVVQAEKLSKEDQLAIAARTTIMLGVHGNGLTHLLMMPVTPVTSVIEIFYPGGFAHDYHWTSQALGMRHFAIWNDTYHTYPNEPSVDYPEGFQGTEIPVYPPTVIKVIEERIAGLHPMDGPPDHYKS
;
A
#
# COMPACT_ATOMS: atom_id res chain seq x y z
N MET A 1 -38.67 37.14 -52.84
CA MET A 1 -38.01 36.47 -53.98
C MET A 1 -37.78 35.02 -53.61
N VAL A 2 -38.44 34.10 -54.30
CA VAL A 2 -38.30 32.65 -54.12
C VAL A 2 -36.96 32.23 -54.71
N GLY A 3 -36.06 31.67 -53.89
CA GLY A 3 -34.75 31.18 -54.33
C GLY A 3 -34.88 29.87 -55.09
N MET A 4 -34.53 29.87 -56.38
CA MET A 4 -34.47 28.66 -57.20
C MET A 4 -33.40 27.70 -56.68
N THR A 5 -33.79 26.46 -56.42
CA THR A 5 -32.90 25.35 -56.08
C THR A 5 -32.04 24.96 -57.28
N ARG A 6 -30.71 25.02 -57.13
CA ARG A 6 -29.75 24.51 -58.12
C ARG A 6 -29.90 22.98 -58.26
N PRO A 7 -29.99 22.42 -59.48
CA PRO A 7 -29.95 20.98 -59.67
C PRO A 7 -28.57 20.43 -59.30
N ARG A 8 -28.54 19.37 -58.49
CA ARG A 8 -27.30 18.71 -58.03
C ARG A 8 -26.55 18.16 -59.24
N THR A 9 -25.26 18.46 -59.32
CA THR A 9 -24.39 17.98 -60.39
C THR A 9 -24.06 16.50 -60.19
N LEU A 10 -23.61 15.80 -61.24
CA LEU A 10 -23.12 14.42 -61.14
C LEU A 10 -21.99 14.27 -60.11
N ARG A 11 -21.19 15.32 -59.91
CA ARG A 11 -20.18 15.41 -58.86
C ARG A 11 -20.80 15.37 -57.46
N ASP A 12 -21.89 16.11 -57.25
CA ASP A 12 -22.58 16.15 -55.95
C ASP A 12 -23.21 14.78 -55.64
N VAL A 13 -23.77 14.11 -56.66
CA VAL A 13 -24.30 12.75 -56.52
C VAL A 13 -23.18 11.75 -56.21
N ALA A 14 -22.04 11.82 -56.91
CA ALA A 14 -20.89 10.96 -56.66
C ALA A 14 -20.29 11.16 -55.26
N LEU A 15 -20.20 12.40 -54.79
CA LEU A 15 -19.73 12.72 -53.43
C LEU A 15 -20.70 12.23 -52.35
N ILE A 16 -22.00 12.29 -52.60
CA ILE A 16 -23.01 11.73 -51.69
C ILE A 16 -22.88 10.20 -51.61
N PHE A 17 -22.70 9.52 -52.74
CA PHE A 17 -22.50 8.06 -52.75
C PHE A 17 -21.17 7.64 -52.12
N LEU A 18 -20.09 8.39 -52.36
CA LEU A 18 -18.79 8.13 -51.73
C LEU A 18 -18.86 8.34 -50.21
N GLY A 19 -19.54 9.40 -49.75
CA GLY A 19 -19.77 9.66 -48.34
C GLY A 19 -20.67 8.61 -47.67
N ALA A 20 -21.74 8.18 -48.34
CA ALA A 20 -22.62 7.13 -47.84
C ALA A 20 -21.92 5.76 -47.79
N ALA A 21 -21.12 5.42 -48.80
CA ALA A 21 -20.31 4.21 -48.82
C ALA A 21 -19.21 4.25 -47.73
N GLY A 22 -18.58 5.41 -47.53
CA GLY A 22 -17.63 5.64 -46.44
C GLY A 22 -18.28 5.43 -45.07
N MET A 23 -19.41 6.08 -44.79
CA MET A 23 -20.14 5.92 -43.53
C MET A 23 -20.64 4.49 -43.31
N HIS A 24 -21.09 3.80 -44.36
CA HIS A 24 -21.46 2.39 -44.27
C HIS A 24 -20.26 1.51 -43.94
N LEU A 25 -19.11 1.71 -44.60
CA LEU A 25 -17.89 0.96 -44.31
C LEU A 25 -17.40 1.24 -42.88
N THR A 26 -17.35 2.50 -42.46
CA THR A 26 -16.98 2.89 -41.09
C THR A 26 -17.94 2.28 -40.06
N SER A 27 -19.26 2.34 -40.28
CA SER A 27 -20.24 1.77 -39.36
C SER A 27 -20.27 0.23 -39.36
N SER A 28 -19.90 -0.42 -40.46
CA SER A 28 -19.85 -1.89 -40.56
C SER A 28 -18.55 -2.49 -40.04
N PHE A 29 -17.44 -1.76 -40.07
CA PHE A 29 -16.13 -2.24 -39.62
C PHE A 29 -15.75 -1.77 -38.20
N LEU A 30 -16.35 -0.69 -37.68
CA LEU A 30 -15.93 -0.12 -36.38
C LEU A 30 -16.96 -0.20 -35.25
N GLY A 31 -18.18 -0.73 -35.49
CA GLY A 31 -19.20 -0.84 -34.43
C GLY A 31 -19.61 0.51 -33.83
N PRO A 32 -20.58 0.57 -32.91
CA PRO A 32 -21.13 1.83 -32.44
C PRO A 32 -20.19 2.53 -31.46
N PHE A 33 -19.65 3.68 -31.87
CA PHE A 33 -19.14 4.70 -30.96
C PHE A 33 -20.31 5.29 -30.18
N THR A 34 -20.37 5.11 -28.87
CA THR A 34 -21.27 5.87 -27.99
C THR A 34 -20.65 7.22 -27.66
N GLU A 35 -21.35 8.28 -28.04
CA GLU A 35 -21.00 9.69 -27.88
C GLU A 35 -20.99 10.14 -26.41
N HIS A 36 -19.98 10.92 -26.03
CA HIS A 36 -20.08 11.88 -24.93
C HIS A 36 -20.63 13.21 -25.49
N SER A 37 -21.55 13.85 -24.77
CA SER A 37 -21.88 15.26 -24.98
C SER A 37 -21.62 16.08 -23.71
N ILE A 38 -20.93 17.19 -23.91
CA ILE A 38 -20.63 18.24 -22.93
C ILE A 38 -21.86 19.12 -22.76
N VAL A 39 -22.33 19.32 -21.53
CA VAL A 39 -23.20 20.45 -21.13
C VAL A 39 -22.76 20.99 -19.77
N VAL A 40 -22.55 22.31 -19.71
CA VAL A 40 -22.15 23.09 -18.53
C VAL A 40 -23.38 23.65 -17.81
N GLN A 41 -23.39 23.53 -16.47
CA GLN A 41 -24.15 24.24 -15.40
C GLN A 41 -25.70 24.31 -15.45
N THR A 42 -26.37 23.83 -14.39
CA THR A 42 -26.87 24.64 -13.24
C THR A 42 -27.74 23.81 -12.26
N GLN A 43 -27.40 23.93 -10.98
CA GLN A 43 -28.20 23.89 -9.73
C GLN A 43 -29.47 23.01 -9.49
N VAL A 44 -29.48 22.48 -8.25
CA VAL A 44 -30.58 22.11 -7.30
C VAL A 44 -31.28 20.73 -7.39
N ASP A 45 -31.13 20.00 -6.27
CA ASP A 45 -31.93 18.96 -5.59
C ASP A 45 -33.13 18.29 -6.27
N SER A 46 -33.22 16.95 -6.15
CA SER A 46 -34.10 16.24 -5.19
C SER A 46 -34.40 14.79 -5.57
N ASP A 47 -34.49 13.97 -4.53
CA ASP A 47 -35.32 12.77 -4.35
C ASP A 47 -35.01 11.44 -5.06
N PHE A 48 -34.62 10.51 -4.19
CA PHE A 48 -34.61 9.06 -4.31
C PHE A 48 -36.03 8.50 -4.42
N SER A 49 -36.27 7.54 -5.32
CA SER A 49 -37.22 6.44 -5.06
C SER A 49 -36.86 5.19 -5.87
N PRO A 50 -37.02 3.97 -5.31
CA PRO A 50 -36.46 2.72 -5.82
C PRO A 50 -37.44 1.89 -6.67
N ASN A 51 -36.89 0.84 -7.29
CA ASN A 51 -37.52 -0.25 -8.07
C ASN A 51 -37.65 -0.03 -9.58
N VAL A 52 -36.77 -0.69 -10.36
CA VAL A 52 -37.19 -1.70 -11.36
C VAL A 52 -36.11 -2.78 -11.47
N ASN A 53 -36.28 -3.87 -10.74
CA ASN A 53 -35.74 -5.18 -11.14
C ASN A 53 -36.87 -5.90 -11.88
N GLN A 54 -36.80 -6.03 -13.21
CA GLN A 54 -37.05 -7.28 -13.93
C GLN A 54 -37.00 -7.10 -15.46
N ALA A 55 -36.32 -8.07 -16.07
CA ALA A 55 -36.44 -8.56 -17.44
C ALA A 55 -35.80 -7.76 -18.58
N SER A 56 -34.55 -8.11 -18.93
CA SER A 56 -34.30 -8.77 -20.22
C SER A 56 -32.96 -9.50 -20.22
N THR A 57 -33.04 -10.82 -20.13
CA THR A 57 -31.96 -11.77 -20.42
C THR A 57 -31.67 -11.80 -21.92
N LYS A 58 -30.46 -11.40 -22.34
CA LYS A 58 -29.78 -11.95 -23.52
C LYS A 58 -28.27 -11.88 -23.30
N ALA A 59 -27.66 -13.06 -23.22
CA ALA A 59 -26.24 -13.28 -23.02
C ALA A 59 -25.43 -12.73 -24.20
N ILE A 60 -24.37 -11.99 -23.89
CA ILE A 60 -23.28 -11.62 -24.79
C ILE A 60 -22.12 -12.58 -24.49
N PRO A 61 -21.49 -13.22 -25.49
CA PRO A 61 -20.41 -14.17 -25.23
C PRO A 61 -19.17 -13.42 -24.72
N PRO A 62 -18.40 -13.99 -23.76
CA PRO A 62 -17.21 -13.33 -23.25
C PRO A 62 -16.14 -13.27 -24.34
N HIS A 63 -15.62 -12.06 -24.56
CA HIS A 63 -14.41 -11.84 -25.34
C HIS A 63 -13.24 -12.56 -24.67
N ASN A 64 -12.52 -13.32 -25.49
CA ASN A 64 -11.41 -14.18 -25.12
C ASN A 64 -10.19 -13.33 -24.74
N HIS A 65 -10.05 -12.97 -23.46
CA HIS A 65 -8.88 -12.28 -22.88
C HIS A 65 -7.91 -13.27 -22.21
N ASP A 66 -7.61 -14.39 -22.86
CA ASP A 66 -6.79 -15.48 -22.28
C ASP A 66 -5.32 -15.48 -22.72
N LEU A 67 -4.83 -14.44 -23.40
CA LEU A 67 -3.42 -14.36 -23.82
C LEU A 67 -2.47 -13.65 -22.83
N GLY A 68 -2.92 -13.37 -21.60
CA GLY A 68 -2.07 -12.75 -20.56
C GLY A 68 -2.18 -13.38 -19.16
N ARG A 69 -2.94 -14.46 -18.98
CA ARG A 69 -3.35 -14.96 -17.66
C ARG A 69 -2.41 -15.95 -16.97
N HIS A 70 -1.31 -16.35 -17.61
CA HIS A 70 -0.38 -17.34 -17.03
C HIS A 70 0.77 -16.75 -16.21
N LEU A 71 0.87 -15.43 -16.05
CA LEU A 71 2.05 -14.79 -15.42
C LEU A 71 1.79 -14.11 -14.07
N VAL A 72 0.58 -14.19 -13.49
CA VAL A 72 0.20 -13.35 -12.34
C VAL A 72 0.26 -14.06 -10.98
N ASP A 73 0.59 -15.35 -10.92
CA ASP A 73 0.54 -16.10 -9.63
C ASP A 73 1.89 -16.67 -9.15
N ASN A 74 2.99 -16.42 -9.87
CA ASN A 74 4.34 -16.84 -9.47
C ASN A 74 5.25 -15.61 -9.34
N PRO A 75 5.75 -15.27 -8.15
CA PRO A 75 6.91 -14.40 -8.06
C PRO A 75 8.12 -15.12 -8.65
N PRO A 76 9.12 -14.37 -9.15
CA PRO A 76 10.23 -14.96 -9.89
C PRO A 76 11.03 -15.92 -9.01
N THR A 77 11.24 -17.13 -9.52
CA THR A 77 12.13 -18.13 -8.94
C THR A 77 13.57 -17.65 -9.01
N VAL A 78 14.31 -17.85 -7.92
CA VAL A 78 15.75 -17.60 -7.88
C VAL A 78 16.43 -18.62 -8.77
N ALA A 79 16.86 -18.20 -9.97
CA ALA A 79 17.76 -18.98 -10.79
C ALA A 79 19.20 -18.77 -10.29
N ASP A 80 19.89 -19.88 -10.03
CA ASP A 80 21.29 -19.96 -9.61
C ASP A 80 22.21 -19.05 -10.44
N ALA A 81 22.71 -17.98 -9.81
CA ALA A 81 23.83 -17.18 -10.32
C ALA A 81 24.99 -17.24 -9.31
N ALA A 82 25.58 -18.42 -9.16
CA ALA A 82 26.90 -18.57 -8.59
C ALA A 82 27.94 -18.04 -9.60
N ALA A 83 28.21 -16.73 -9.58
CA ALA A 83 29.33 -16.14 -10.30
C ALA A 83 29.93 -14.97 -9.52
N ALA A 84 31.10 -15.24 -8.91
CA ALA A 84 32.15 -14.33 -8.45
C ALA A 84 31.72 -12.96 -7.89
N ALA A 85 31.63 -12.88 -6.56
CA ALA A 85 31.61 -11.63 -5.82
C ALA A 85 32.88 -10.78 -6.14
N PRO A 86 32.76 -9.51 -6.57
CA PRO A 86 33.88 -8.60 -6.57
C PRO A 86 34.21 -8.19 -5.12
N ALA A 87 35.50 -7.96 -4.88
CA ALA A 87 36.07 -7.69 -3.57
C ALA A 87 35.41 -6.49 -2.86
N ARG A 88 35.21 -6.63 -1.54
CA ARG A 88 34.72 -5.61 -0.61
C ARG A 88 35.51 -4.30 -0.77
N ASP A 89 34.88 -3.27 -1.31
CA ASP A 89 35.39 -1.90 -1.21
C ASP A 89 35.06 -1.36 0.19
N THR A 90 36.10 -1.10 0.97
CA THR A 90 36.01 -0.60 2.35
C THR A 90 36.07 0.92 2.29
N ARG A 91 34.92 1.55 2.01
CA ARG A 91 34.77 3.01 2.11
C ARG A 91 33.99 3.38 3.37
N PRO A 92 34.49 4.30 4.21
CA PRO A 92 33.82 4.66 5.46
C PRO A 92 32.48 5.35 5.18
N GLU A 93 31.47 4.83 5.85
CA GLU A 93 30.10 5.33 5.92
C GLU A 93 30.12 6.78 6.46
N ILE A 94 29.71 7.75 5.63
CA ILE A 94 29.63 9.15 6.04
C ILE A 94 28.37 9.29 6.90
N ALA A 95 28.58 9.49 8.20
CA ALA A 95 27.51 9.77 9.16
C ALA A 95 26.67 10.96 8.68
N GLN A 96 25.39 10.70 8.38
CA GLN A 96 24.41 11.75 8.12
C GLN A 96 24.10 12.46 9.44
N GLU A 97 24.42 13.75 9.54
CA GLU A 97 24.03 14.54 10.70
C GLU A 97 22.50 14.70 10.77
N PRO A 98 21.90 14.58 11.97
CA PRO A 98 20.45 14.71 12.14
C PRO A 98 20.00 16.14 11.82
N VAL A 99 19.21 16.27 10.76
CA VAL A 99 18.60 17.54 10.32
C VAL A 99 17.57 17.98 11.37
N LYS A 100 17.78 19.16 11.96
CA LYS A 100 16.86 19.78 12.91
C LYS A 100 15.50 20.06 12.26
N ALA A 101 14.44 19.66 12.95
CA ALA A 101 13.06 19.89 12.55
C ALA A 101 12.60 21.34 12.79
N ALA A 102 11.59 21.70 11.99
CA ALA A 102 10.79 22.93 11.92
C ALA A 102 11.44 24.12 11.18
N VAL A 103 10.86 24.55 10.06
CA VAL A 103 10.52 25.96 9.72
C VAL A 103 9.54 26.02 8.51
N ASP A 104 8.35 26.58 8.78
CA ASP A 104 7.45 27.42 7.98
C ASP A 104 6.93 26.96 6.58
N VAL A 105 5.60 26.79 6.48
CA VAL A 105 4.82 26.53 5.25
C VAL A 105 4.62 27.84 4.47
N SER A 106 5.69 28.61 4.27
CA SER A 106 5.65 29.73 3.35
C SER A 106 5.63 29.16 1.93
N THR A 107 4.58 29.48 1.16
CA THR A 107 4.50 29.11 -0.26
C THR A 107 5.71 29.69 -0.98
N VAL A 108 6.52 28.84 -1.62
CA VAL A 108 7.71 29.30 -2.33
C VAL A 108 7.29 30.11 -3.56
N ASP A 109 7.59 31.40 -3.58
CA ASP A 109 7.31 32.26 -4.73
C ASP A 109 8.32 31.99 -5.85
N VAL A 110 7.89 31.18 -6.82
CA VAL A 110 8.69 30.85 -8.00
C VAL A 110 8.63 31.90 -9.11
N SER A 111 7.89 33.00 -8.92
CA SER A 111 7.69 34.02 -9.97
C SER A 111 9.00 34.67 -10.38
N HIS A 112 9.96 34.83 -9.46
CA HIS A 112 11.25 35.49 -9.74
C HIS A 112 12.45 34.71 -9.20
N LYS A 113 12.22 33.60 -8.51
CA LYS A 113 13.27 32.73 -7.97
C LYS A 113 13.03 31.29 -8.42
N ILE A 114 14.12 30.58 -8.69
CA ILE A 114 14.09 29.14 -8.93
C ILE A 114 14.80 28.50 -7.74
N PRO A 115 14.07 28.07 -6.71
CA PRO A 115 14.68 27.43 -5.54
C PRO A 115 15.37 26.12 -5.93
N GLU A 116 16.50 25.81 -5.31
CA GLU A 116 17.10 24.49 -5.47
C GLU A 116 16.21 23.42 -4.83
N THR A 117 16.22 22.23 -5.43
CA THR A 117 15.60 21.04 -4.89
C THR A 117 16.31 20.63 -3.60
N VAL A 118 15.54 20.29 -2.58
CA VAL A 118 16.04 19.78 -1.30
C VAL A 118 15.50 18.37 -1.10
N MET A 119 16.39 17.40 -0.89
CA MET A 119 15.98 16.05 -0.48
C MET A 119 15.83 16.01 1.05
N LEU A 120 14.61 15.77 1.53
CA LEU A 120 14.33 15.69 2.97
C LEU A 120 14.63 14.31 3.53
N SER A 121 14.35 13.25 2.77
CA SER A 121 14.59 11.86 3.17
C SER A 121 14.65 10.96 1.94
N HIS A 122 15.42 9.89 2.02
CA HIS A 122 15.58 8.92 0.93
C HIS A 122 15.81 7.49 1.45
N ALA A 123 15.05 6.56 0.89
CA ALA A 123 15.32 5.13 0.84
C ALA A 123 15.13 4.65 -0.62
N PRO A 124 15.66 3.49 -1.02
CA PRO A 124 15.47 2.97 -2.37
C PRO A 124 13.99 2.98 -2.78
N GLY A 125 13.66 3.70 -3.86
CA GLY A 125 12.30 3.87 -4.36
C GLY A 125 11.37 4.78 -3.56
N TRP A 126 11.86 5.46 -2.51
CA TRP A 126 11.09 6.37 -1.67
C TRP A 126 11.88 7.65 -1.41
N THR A 127 11.45 8.78 -1.97
CA THR A 127 12.16 10.05 -1.76
C THR A 127 11.19 11.18 -1.50
N VAL A 128 11.43 11.94 -0.43
CA VAL A 128 10.71 13.20 -0.19
C VAL A 128 11.58 14.37 -0.65
N PHE A 129 11.06 15.14 -1.58
CA PHE A 129 11.68 16.36 -2.09
C PHE A 129 10.92 17.60 -1.63
N ARG A 130 11.65 18.71 -1.52
CA ARG A 130 11.10 20.05 -1.73
C ARG A 130 11.60 20.64 -3.04
N ASN A 131 10.75 21.41 -3.71
CA ASN A 131 11.01 22.06 -4.99
C ASN A 131 11.42 21.06 -6.10
N LEU A 132 10.51 20.16 -6.44
CA LEU A 132 10.68 19.25 -7.59
C LEU A 132 10.04 19.85 -8.84
N TYR A 133 10.71 19.76 -9.98
CA TYR A 133 10.25 20.35 -11.23
C TYR A 133 9.87 19.27 -12.25
N MET A 134 8.89 19.54 -13.09
CA MET A 134 8.54 18.66 -14.22
C MET A 134 8.35 19.44 -15.50
N SER A 135 9.03 19.01 -16.57
CA SER A 135 8.83 19.54 -17.91
C SER A 135 8.94 18.41 -18.92
N ASN A 136 7.98 18.34 -19.85
CA ASN A 136 7.92 17.34 -20.92
C ASN A 136 8.02 15.89 -20.40
N GLY A 137 7.43 15.61 -19.23
CA GLY A 137 7.45 14.30 -18.59
C GLY A 137 8.70 13.99 -17.78
N THR A 138 9.77 14.75 -17.93
CA THR A 138 11.00 14.58 -17.16
C THR A 138 10.90 15.31 -15.82
N LEU A 139 11.22 14.60 -14.73
CA LEU A 139 11.40 15.20 -13.41
C LEU A 139 12.81 15.79 -13.29
N TYR A 140 12.94 17.01 -12.79
CA TYR A 140 14.22 17.68 -12.66
C TYR A 140 14.55 18.00 -11.20
N ILE A 141 15.76 17.63 -10.80
CA ILE A 141 16.40 18.05 -9.56
C ILE A 141 17.29 19.25 -9.89
N VAL A 142 16.87 20.44 -9.46
CA VAL A 142 17.66 21.66 -9.64
C VAL A 142 18.62 21.81 -8.48
N THR A 143 19.93 21.66 -8.70
CA THR A 143 20.90 21.75 -7.61
C THR A 143 22.30 22.14 -8.08
N SER A 144 23.00 22.91 -7.25
CA SER A 144 24.43 23.18 -7.39
C SER A 144 25.32 22.00 -6.97
N ARG A 145 24.74 20.96 -6.35
CA ARG A 145 25.46 19.83 -5.74
C ARG A 145 24.83 18.48 -6.09
N PRO A 146 24.85 18.05 -7.38
CA PRO A 146 24.19 16.80 -7.80
C PRO A 146 24.70 15.56 -7.06
N LYS A 147 25.99 15.53 -6.68
CA LYS A 147 26.60 14.43 -5.91
C LYS A 147 26.07 14.28 -4.48
N SER A 148 25.24 15.21 -3.99
CA SER A 148 24.58 15.10 -2.67
C SER A 148 23.28 14.30 -2.72
N PHE A 149 22.82 13.93 -3.92
CA PHE A 149 21.66 13.08 -4.14
C PHE A 149 22.11 11.65 -4.44
N PRO A 150 21.27 10.65 -4.14
CA PRO A 150 21.52 9.27 -4.54
C PRO A 150 21.48 9.14 -6.07
N GLU A 151 22.00 8.03 -6.59
CA GLU A 151 21.88 7.72 -8.02
C GLU A 151 20.40 7.64 -8.42
N ILE A 152 20.05 8.16 -9.60
CA ILE A 152 18.65 8.25 -10.07
C ILE A 152 17.96 6.87 -10.09
N VAL A 153 18.72 5.80 -10.38
CA VAL A 153 18.22 4.41 -10.36
C VAL A 153 17.75 3.95 -8.96
N MET A 154 18.21 4.61 -7.89
CA MET A 154 17.74 4.38 -6.53
C MET A 154 16.49 5.22 -6.20
N ILE A 155 16.18 6.25 -7.00
CA ILE A 155 15.05 7.16 -6.80
C ILE A 155 13.82 6.71 -7.60
N THR A 156 14.01 6.41 -8.89
CA THR A 156 12.91 6.19 -9.84
C THR A 156 13.28 5.20 -10.95
N SER A 157 12.30 4.83 -11.75
CA SER A 157 12.42 4.02 -12.96
C SER A 157 11.66 4.65 -14.14
N THR A 158 11.60 3.95 -15.27
CA THR A 158 10.79 4.33 -16.44
C THR A 158 9.29 4.11 -16.26
N GLY A 159 8.84 3.57 -15.11
CA GLY A 159 7.43 3.33 -14.80
C GLY A 159 6.80 2.15 -15.54
N LEU A 160 7.61 1.33 -16.24
CA LEU A 160 7.14 0.13 -16.94
C LEU A 160 6.74 -0.99 -15.96
N ALA A 161 5.83 -1.86 -16.41
CA ALA A 161 5.50 -3.10 -15.72
C ALA A 161 6.77 -3.93 -15.43
N ALA A 162 6.86 -4.46 -14.22
CA ALA A 162 8.00 -5.23 -13.77
C ALA A 162 7.79 -6.72 -14.07
N ASP A 163 8.63 -7.27 -14.95
CA ASP A 163 8.83 -8.70 -15.09
C ASP A 163 10.32 -9.05 -14.92
N ALA A 164 10.60 -10.34 -14.81
CA ALA A 164 11.93 -10.84 -14.48
C ALA A 164 12.84 -11.06 -15.70
N SER A 165 12.38 -10.75 -16.92
CA SER A 165 13.24 -10.88 -18.10
C SER A 165 14.40 -9.88 -18.03
N PRO A 166 15.62 -10.27 -18.43
CA PRO A 166 16.76 -9.36 -18.49
C PRO A 166 16.47 -8.09 -19.32
N GLU A 167 15.70 -8.24 -20.40
CA GLU A 167 15.29 -7.14 -21.28
C GLU A 167 14.39 -6.14 -20.55
N ASN A 168 13.39 -6.61 -19.80
CA ASN A 168 12.51 -5.75 -18.99
C ASN A 168 13.27 -5.07 -17.86
N ILE A 169 14.14 -5.80 -17.15
CA ILE A 169 14.98 -5.25 -16.08
C ILE A 169 15.84 -4.10 -16.62
N GLN A 170 16.42 -4.26 -17.80
CA GLN A 170 17.20 -3.23 -18.47
C GLN A 170 16.32 -2.05 -18.94
N ALA A 171 15.14 -2.33 -19.51
CA ALA A 171 14.21 -1.30 -19.97
C ALA A 171 13.62 -0.44 -18.83
N ARG A 172 13.66 -0.94 -17.60
CA ARG A 172 13.24 -0.20 -16.39
C ARG A 172 14.29 0.74 -15.83
N ILE A 173 15.53 0.69 -16.32
CA ILE A 173 16.58 1.63 -15.88
C ILE A 173 16.21 3.03 -16.37
N PRO A 174 16.11 4.02 -15.46
CA PRO A 174 15.73 5.38 -15.84
C PRO A 174 16.81 6.02 -16.72
N THR A 175 16.36 6.93 -17.57
CA THR A 175 17.18 7.77 -18.43
C THR A 175 16.96 9.25 -18.09
N ASP A 176 17.70 10.14 -18.76
CA ASP A 176 17.49 11.59 -18.64
C ASP A 176 16.09 12.05 -19.09
N LYS A 177 15.26 11.16 -19.68
CA LYS A 177 13.86 11.46 -19.99
C LYS A 177 12.93 11.27 -18.80
N ASP A 178 13.32 10.44 -17.85
CA ASP A 178 12.50 10.12 -16.67
C ASP A 178 12.85 11.07 -15.54
N MET A 179 14.15 11.22 -15.25
CA MET A 179 14.65 12.18 -14.28
C MET A 179 16.06 12.65 -14.65
N SER A 180 16.36 13.93 -14.43
CA SER A 180 17.70 14.48 -14.66
C SER A 180 18.05 15.63 -13.70
N PHE A 181 19.33 16.00 -13.65
CA PHE A 181 19.81 17.14 -12.86
C PHE A 181 19.91 18.39 -13.73
N LEU A 182 19.61 19.54 -13.13
CA LEU A 182 19.92 20.85 -13.69
C LEU A 182 20.71 21.66 -12.67
N THR A 183 21.72 22.38 -13.13
CA THR A 183 22.32 23.44 -12.33
C THR A 183 21.33 24.61 -12.17
N PRO A 184 21.49 25.46 -11.14
CA PRO A 184 20.66 26.66 -10.99
C PRO A 184 20.77 27.65 -12.15
N GLU A 185 21.87 27.59 -12.93
CA GLU A 185 22.06 28.41 -14.13
C GLU A 185 21.28 27.82 -15.31
N GLU A 186 21.42 26.52 -15.58
CA GLU A 186 20.63 25.84 -16.63
C GLU A 186 19.11 25.96 -16.40
N ALA A 187 18.67 25.86 -15.15
CA ALA A 187 17.26 26.05 -14.82
C ALA A 187 16.77 27.49 -15.10
N ARG A 188 17.63 28.50 -14.91
CA ARG A 188 17.33 29.90 -15.28
C ARG A 188 17.32 30.09 -16.79
N ASP A 189 18.24 29.47 -17.52
CA ASP A 189 18.27 29.56 -18.97
C ASP A 189 17.00 28.95 -19.58
N LEU A 190 16.53 27.83 -19.03
CA LEU A 190 15.32 27.15 -19.47
C LEU A 190 14.03 27.89 -19.07
N TRP A 191 13.91 28.29 -17.80
CA TRP A 191 12.63 28.72 -17.22
C TRP A 191 12.65 30.10 -16.57
N GLY A 192 13.80 30.75 -16.44
CA GLY A 192 13.92 32.07 -15.84
C GLY A 192 13.18 33.14 -16.64
N GLY A 193 12.63 34.15 -16.00
CA GLY A 193 12.18 35.36 -16.68
C GLY A 193 13.37 36.27 -17.02
N ASP A 194 13.20 37.18 -17.98
CA ASP A 194 14.12 38.31 -18.13
C ASP A 194 14.04 39.22 -16.90
N LEU A 195 15.07 39.19 -16.07
CA LEU A 195 15.15 39.97 -14.83
C LEU A 195 15.25 41.47 -15.08
N ASP A 196 15.90 41.90 -16.17
CA ASP A 196 16.07 43.31 -16.50
C ASP A 196 14.74 43.94 -16.92
N ASN A 197 13.85 43.13 -17.50
CA ASN A 197 12.49 43.51 -17.88
C ASN A 197 11.41 43.14 -16.83
N MET A 198 11.82 42.67 -15.65
CA MET A 198 10.93 42.18 -14.57
C MET A 198 9.95 41.09 -15.03
N GLU A 199 10.31 40.30 -16.03
CA GLU A 199 9.50 39.17 -16.46
C GLU A 199 9.49 38.09 -15.38
N LYS A 200 8.36 37.39 -15.28
CA LYS A 200 8.22 36.24 -14.38
C LYS A 200 8.85 35.01 -15.00
N ASN A 201 9.38 34.14 -14.16
CA ASN A 201 9.77 32.79 -14.52
C ASN A 201 8.59 32.05 -15.15
N ARG A 202 8.91 31.17 -16.11
CA ARG A 202 7.99 30.25 -16.76
C ARG A 202 7.80 28.97 -15.94
N LEU A 203 7.55 29.18 -14.65
CA LEU A 203 7.31 28.14 -13.65
C LEU A 203 5.92 28.32 -13.08
N TRP A 204 5.14 27.24 -13.07
CA TRP A 204 3.81 27.22 -12.47
C TRP A 204 3.80 26.26 -11.29
N SER A 205 3.61 26.82 -10.09
CA SER A 205 3.51 26.02 -8.89
C SER A 205 2.18 25.27 -8.83
N VAL A 206 2.25 23.96 -8.61
CA VAL A 206 1.13 23.12 -8.19
C VAL A 206 1.07 23.18 -6.66
N PRO A 207 0.09 23.86 -6.06
CA PRO A 207 0.05 24.08 -4.62
C PRO A 207 -0.27 22.79 -3.85
N GLY A 208 0.29 22.69 -2.64
CA GLY A 208 0.06 21.61 -1.70
C GLY A 208 1.00 20.42 -1.86
N ASN A 209 1.05 19.61 -0.80
CA ASN A 209 1.85 18.39 -0.76
C ASN A 209 1.29 17.30 -1.69
N THR A 210 2.19 16.64 -2.43
CA THR A 210 1.83 15.69 -3.49
C THR A 210 2.50 14.34 -3.27
N PHE A 211 1.75 13.26 -3.45
CA PHE A 211 2.30 11.93 -3.71
C PHE A 211 2.36 11.73 -5.22
N ILE A 212 3.55 11.47 -5.76
CA ILE A 212 3.74 11.03 -7.14
C ILE A 212 4.05 9.53 -7.08
N ILE A 213 3.20 8.74 -7.72
CA ILE A 213 3.28 7.28 -7.74
C ILE A 213 3.71 6.88 -9.15
N ASN A 214 4.97 6.49 -9.29
CA ASN A 214 5.56 6.08 -10.57
C ASN A 214 5.32 4.61 -10.91
N GLU A 215 4.40 3.95 -10.20
CA GLU A 215 4.06 2.55 -10.40
C GLU A 215 3.02 2.38 -11.52
N PRO A 216 3.15 1.34 -12.36
CA PRO A 216 2.12 0.96 -13.32
C PRO A 216 0.96 0.24 -12.62
N SER A 217 -0.18 0.11 -13.33
CA SER A 217 -1.38 -0.59 -12.82
C SER A 217 -1.15 -2.03 -12.37
N GLN A 218 -0.06 -2.70 -12.81
CA GLN A 218 0.24 -4.12 -12.60
C GLN A 218 0.03 -4.62 -11.17
N PHE A 219 0.31 -3.79 -10.16
CA PHE A 219 0.12 -4.11 -8.75
C PHE A 219 -0.89 -3.20 -8.06
N LEU A 220 -1.14 -1.99 -8.59
CA LEU A 220 -1.98 -0.99 -7.93
C LEU A 220 -3.46 -1.38 -7.88
N ASP A 221 -3.95 -2.24 -8.78
CA ASP A 221 -5.33 -2.72 -8.83
C ASP A 221 -5.63 -3.85 -7.83
N HIS A 222 -4.81 -3.98 -6.79
CA HIS A 222 -4.90 -5.08 -5.83
C HIS A 222 -4.84 -4.57 -4.38
N TYR A 223 -5.81 -4.96 -3.54
CA TYR A 223 -5.97 -4.44 -2.17
C TYR A 223 -4.69 -4.52 -1.33
N TYR A 224 -4.02 -5.67 -1.34
CA TYR A 224 -2.77 -5.86 -0.61
C TYR A 224 -1.66 -4.93 -1.11
N HIS A 225 -1.37 -4.91 -2.41
CA HIS A 225 -0.29 -4.11 -2.97
C HIS A 225 -0.55 -2.61 -2.84
N PHE A 226 -1.80 -2.17 -2.98
CA PHE A 226 -2.14 -0.76 -2.81
C PHE A 226 -2.10 -0.32 -1.34
N VAL A 227 -2.74 -1.07 -0.44
CA VAL A 227 -2.91 -0.62 0.96
C VAL A 227 -1.79 -1.11 1.87
N ALA A 228 -1.41 -2.39 1.78
CA ALA A 228 -0.37 -3.01 2.63
C ALA A 228 1.05 -2.73 2.15
N GLU A 229 1.24 -2.40 0.86
CA GLU A 229 2.54 -1.96 0.38
C GLU A 229 2.60 -0.45 0.14
N TRP A 230 1.90 0.07 -0.87
CA TRP A 230 2.07 1.47 -1.26
C TRP A 230 1.64 2.44 -0.15
N LEU A 231 0.37 2.43 0.28
CA LEU A 231 -0.13 3.37 1.29
C LEU A 231 0.58 3.18 2.63
N PHE A 232 0.86 1.94 3.01
CA PHE A 232 1.60 1.59 4.23
C PHE A 232 2.99 2.23 4.24
N GLY A 233 3.78 2.02 3.19
CA GLY A 233 5.11 2.60 3.02
C GLY A 233 5.05 4.13 2.89
N ALA A 234 4.14 4.64 2.07
CA ALA A 234 3.99 6.08 1.85
C ALA A 234 3.66 6.83 3.15
N TRP A 235 2.75 6.30 3.96
CA TRP A 235 2.36 6.92 5.22
C TRP A 235 3.46 6.82 6.28
N ALA A 236 4.17 5.69 6.37
CA ALA A 236 5.32 5.55 7.25
C ALA A 236 6.45 6.52 6.87
N PHE A 237 6.79 6.59 5.58
CA PHE A 237 7.85 7.46 5.07
C PHE A 237 7.52 8.94 5.24
N TRP A 238 6.28 9.33 4.93
CA TRP A 238 5.82 10.70 5.09
C TRP A 238 5.87 11.15 6.55
N GLN A 239 5.28 10.37 7.46
CA GLN A 239 5.31 10.71 8.89
C GLN A 239 6.74 10.78 9.43
N GLY A 240 7.58 9.80 9.08
CA GLY A 240 8.96 9.75 9.54
C GLY A 240 9.80 10.92 9.02
N THR A 241 9.62 11.32 7.76
CA THR A 241 10.31 12.49 7.18
C THR A 241 10.05 13.77 7.98
N PHE A 242 8.82 13.95 8.46
CA PHE A 242 8.42 15.12 9.25
C PHE A 242 8.50 14.91 10.76
N ASN A 243 9.07 13.78 11.21
CA ASN A 243 9.15 13.37 12.62
C ASN A 243 7.80 13.53 13.33
N SER A 244 6.75 13.02 12.68
CA SER A 244 5.38 13.21 13.13
C SER A 244 5.08 12.34 14.34
N VAL A 245 4.31 12.89 15.28
CA VAL A 245 3.90 12.23 16.51
C VAL A 245 2.41 11.94 16.51
N VAL A 246 2.05 10.79 17.07
CA VAL A 246 0.67 10.38 17.32
C VAL A 246 0.49 10.26 18.82
N ASN A 247 -0.31 11.14 19.42
CA ASN A 247 -0.61 11.08 20.85
C ASN A 247 -1.60 9.93 21.10
N PRO A 248 -1.31 8.98 22.02
CA PRO A 248 -2.23 7.91 22.40
C PRO A 248 -3.66 8.40 22.74
N GLU A 249 -3.80 9.53 23.43
CA GLU A 249 -5.09 10.10 23.82
C GLU A 249 -5.91 10.60 22.61
N SER A 250 -5.25 10.88 21.49
CA SER A 250 -5.84 11.36 20.24
C SER A 250 -5.32 10.58 19.02
N ALA A 251 -5.18 9.26 19.13
CA ALA A 251 -4.48 8.45 18.11
C ALA A 251 -5.15 8.41 16.71
N ALA A 252 -6.29 9.08 16.54
CA ALA A 252 -6.93 9.27 15.24
C ALA A 252 -6.28 10.40 14.41
N VAL A 253 -5.41 11.21 15.01
CA VAL A 253 -4.80 12.38 14.37
C VAL A 253 -3.28 12.28 14.48
N SER A 254 -2.60 12.61 13.39
CA SER A 254 -1.15 12.84 13.33
C SER A 254 -0.89 14.32 13.05
N ASN A 255 0.24 14.85 13.52
CA ASN A 255 0.70 16.20 13.15
C ASN A 255 1.48 16.24 11.82
N ALA A 256 1.49 15.14 11.06
CA ALA A 256 2.07 15.10 9.73
C ALA A 256 1.45 16.15 8.80
N PRO A 257 2.23 16.76 7.89
CA PRO A 257 1.68 17.70 6.91
C PRO A 257 0.59 17.04 6.06
N PRO A 258 -0.52 17.75 5.75
CA PRO A 258 -1.63 17.18 5.00
C PRO A 258 -1.23 16.84 3.56
N ILE A 259 -1.77 15.76 3.00
CA ILE A 259 -1.59 15.40 1.59
C ILE A 259 -2.78 15.96 0.80
N HIS A 260 -2.48 16.69 -0.27
CA HIS A 260 -3.50 17.35 -1.09
C HIS A 260 -3.76 16.61 -2.40
N ARG A 261 -2.78 15.81 -2.86
CA ARG A 261 -2.82 15.17 -4.16
C ARG A 261 -2.08 13.84 -4.18
N ALA A 262 -2.65 12.87 -4.89
CA ALA A 262 -1.97 11.67 -5.36
C ALA A 262 -2.04 11.64 -6.88
N ILE A 263 -0.89 11.53 -7.54
CA ILE A 263 -0.76 11.46 -9.01
C ILE A 263 -0.23 10.08 -9.37
N PHE A 264 -1.06 9.27 -10.03
CA PHE A 264 -0.67 7.97 -10.58
C PHE A 264 -0.19 8.16 -12.02
N THR A 265 1.12 8.23 -12.24
CA THR A 265 1.67 8.65 -13.56
C THR A 265 1.56 7.58 -14.63
N HIS A 266 1.39 6.31 -14.24
CA HIS A 266 1.33 5.14 -15.12
C HIS A 266 0.13 4.22 -14.85
N ALA A 267 -0.91 4.74 -14.18
CA ALA A 267 -2.16 4.02 -13.99
C ALA A 267 -3.35 4.85 -14.47
N PHE A 268 -4.18 4.23 -15.30
CA PHE A 268 -5.47 4.77 -15.72
C PHE A 268 -6.44 4.88 -14.54
N ALA A 269 -7.62 5.46 -14.79
CA ALA A 269 -8.67 5.55 -13.80
C ALA A 269 -8.99 4.20 -13.14
N ASP A 270 -9.19 3.13 -13.89
CA ASP A 270 -9.44 1.80 -13.32
C ASP A 270 -8.17 1.13 -12.77
N GLY A 271 -6.98 1.54 -13.23
CA GLY A 271 -5.69 0.90 -12.96
C GLY A 271 -5.18 0.91 -11.51
N TRP A 272 -5.80 1.66 -10.60
CA TRP A 272 -5.49 1.63 -9.17
C TRP A 272 -6.67 1.18 -8.30
N ARG A 273 -7.82 0.86 -8.91
CA ARG A 273 -9.03 0.43 -8.21
C ARG A 273 -9.09 -1.08 -8.22
N ASP A 274 -9.03 -1.68 -7.04
CA ASP A 274 -9.15 -3.12 -6.89
C ASP A 274 -10.56 -3.64 -7.19
N ARG A 275 -10.66 -4.90 -7.61
CA ARG A 275 -11.95 -5.54 -7.91
C ARG A 275 -12.91 -5.56 -6.71
N PRO A 276 -12.47 -5.87 -5.48
CA PRO A 276 -13.33 -5.74 -4.29
C PRO A 276 -13.76 -4.29 -3.96
N GLY A 277 -13.00 -3.30 -4.43
CA GLY A 277 -13.24 -1.88 -4.22
C GLY A 277 -12.71 -1.32 -2.89
N PHE A 278 -11.80 -2.02 -2.21
CA PHE A 278 -11.19 -1.54 -0.97
C PHE A 278 -10.20 -0.40 -1.16
N ASN A 279 -9.47 -0.31 -2.28
CA ASN A 279 -8.50 0.76 -2.55
C ASN A 279 -9.18 2.12 -2.50
N SER A 280 -10.26 2.27 -3.27
CA SER A 280 -11.03 3.51 -3.31
C SER A 280 -11.72 3.80 -1.98
N TYR A 281 -12.24 2.77 -1.30
CA TYR A 281 -12.87 2.91 0.01
C TYR A 281 -11.88 3.43 1.07
N VAL A 282 -10.73 2.77 1.19
CA VAL A 282 -9.66 3.13 2.14
C VAL A 282 -9.11 4.52 1.83
N LEU A 283 -8.78 4.81 0.57
CA LEU A 283 -8.20 6.11 0.20
C LEU A 283 -9.15 7.27 0.50
N ARG A 284 -10.47 7.10 0.26
CA ARG A 284 -11.47 8.14 0.51
C ARG A 284 -11.85 8.27 1.98
N ALA A 285 -11.83 7.20 2.76
CA ALA A 285 -11.95 7.27 4.22
C ALA A 285 -10.71 7.95 4.85
N VAL A 286 -9.55 7.64 4.28
CA VAL A 286 -8.22 8.24 4.43
C VAL A 286 -8.21 9.76 4.37
N PHE A 287 -8.39 10.20 3.14
CA PHE A 287 -8.11 11.54 2.68
C PHE A 287 -9.33 12.01 1.88
N PRO A 288 -10.42 12.41 2.54
CA PRO A 288 -11.67 12.75 1.85
C PRO A 288 -11.53 13.94 0.90
N ALA A 289 -10.57 14.84 1.17
CA ALA A 289 -10.27 16.01 0.33
C ALA A 289 -9.14 15.77 -0.70
N LEU A 290 -8.62 14.54 -0.84
CA LEU A 290 -7.51 14.24 -1.72
C LEU A 290 -7.91 14.35 -3.19
N ASN A 291 -7.17 15.16 -3.95
CA ASN A 291 -7.24 15.14 -5.40
C ASN A 291 -6.51 13.91 -5.92
N VAL A 292 -7.19 13.13 -6.75
CA VAL A 292 -6.59 11.96 -7.41
C VAL A 292 -6.44 12.31 -8.88
N GLU A 293 -5.20 12.34 -9.35
CA GLU A 293 -4.83 12.47 -10.76
C GLU A 293 -4.33 11.12 -11.28
N VAL A 294 -4.66 10.79 -12.50
CA VAL A 294 -4.32 9.52 -13.17
C VAL A 294 -3.43 9.77 -14.38
N GLN A 295 -3.08 8.72 -15.11
CA GLN A 295 -2.14 8.78 -16.23
C GLN A 295 -2.54 9.84 -17.28
N GLU A 296 -3.83 9.99 -17.57
CA GLU A 296 -4.33 11.00 -18.50
C GLU A 296 -4.08 12.43 -18.00
N ASP A 297 -4.33 12.70 -16.72
CA ASP A 297 -4.05 14.00 -16.11
C ASP A 297 -2.54 14.32 -16.12
N TRP A 298 -1.71 13.29 -15.89
CA TRP A 298 -0.26 13.41 -16.02
C TRP A 298 0.15 13.73 -17.47
N GLN A 299 -0.44 13.04 -18.44
CA GLN A 299 -0.18 13.27 -19.86
C GLN A 299 -0.56 14.69 -20.30
N ASP A 300 -1.65 15.25 -19.77
CA ASP A 300 -2.04 16.64 -20.03
C ASP A 300 -0.97 17.61 -19.53
N ARG A 301 -0.37 17.35 -18.35
CA ARG A 301 0.76 18.15 -17.83
C ARG A 301 2.00 18.04 -18.71
N ILE A 302 2.28 16.85 -19.24
CA ILE A 302 3.37 16.62 -20.21
C ILE A 302 3.12 17.49 -21.44
N VAL A 303 2.00 17.30 -22.14
CA VAL A 303 1.65 18.04 -23.37
C VAL A 303 1.69 19.55 -23.14
N ALA A 304 1.22 20.02 -21.97
CA ALA A 304 1.24 21.43 -21.61
C ALA A 304 2.66 22.01 -21.51
N THR A 305 3.72 21.21 -21.41
CA THR A 305 5.13 21.63 -21.28
C THR A 305 6.03 21.16 -22.44
N SER A 306 5.50 20.41 -23.42
CA SER A 306 6.27 19.78 -24.51
C SER A 306 6.43 20.59 -25.81
N ASP A 307 5.82 21.78 -25.94
CA ASP A 307 5.84 22.51 -27.22
C ASP A 307 7.23 23.08 -27.55
N ALA A 308 7.95 22.40 -28.45
CA ALA A 308 9.28 22.78 -28.91
C ALA A 308 9.34 24.12 -29.66
N ARG A 309 8.21 24.67 -30.10
CA ARG A 309 8.14 25.99 -30.77
C ARG A 309 7.99 27.15 -29.77
N ALA A 310 7.64 26.84 -28.53
CA ALA A 310 7.49 27.83 -27.47
C ALA A 310 8.69 27.81 -26.54
N ARG A 311 8.92 28.92 -25.83
CA ARG A 311 9.89 28.94 -24.73
C ARG A 311 9.51 27.90 -23.67
N ALA A 312 10.52 27.15 -23.20
CA ALA A 312 10.36 26.10 -22.20
C ALA A 312 9.67 26.62 -20.93
N ARG A 313 9.01 25.70 -20.23
CA ARG A 313 8.24 25.97 -19.01
C ARG A 313 8.10 24.68 -18.21
N ALA A 314 7.96 24.79 -16.90
CA ALA A 314 7.82 23.63 -16.03
C ALA A 314 6.74 23.81 -14.97
N TRP A 315 6.22 22.68 -14.51
CA TRP A 315 5.46 22.58 -13.28
C TRP A 315 6.43 22.51 -12.10
N HIS A 316 6.13 23.24 -11.03
CA HIS A 316 6.87 23.19 -9.78
C HIS A 316 5.99 22.56 -8.69
N PHE A 317 6.50 21.55 -8.00
CA PHE A 317 5.86 20.93 -6.85
C PHE A 317 6.65 21.26 -5.59
N ASP A 318 5.98 21.89 -4.61
CA ASP A 318 6.64 22.40 -3.40
C ASP A 318 7.14 21.28 -2.49
N THR A 319 6.30 20.30 -2.14
CA THR A 319 6.71 19.13 -1.36
C THR A 319 6.13 17.86 -1.98
N VAL A 320 7.00 16.90 -2.30
CA VAL A 320 6.63 15.68 -3.03
C VAL A 320 7.18 14.46 -2.32
N LEU A 321 6.34 13.45 -2.10
CA LEU A 321 6.81 12.07 -1.96
C LEU A 321 6.75 11.41 -3.34
N LEU A 322 7.90 10.96 -3.84
CA LEU A 322 7.99 10.12 -5.02
C LEU A 322 8.18 8.66 -4.58
N SER A 323 7.30 7.77 -5.04
CA SER A 323 7.39 6.33 -4.81
C SER A 323 7.54 5.55 -6.11
N ASP A 324 8.46 4.59 -6.15
CA ASP A 324 8.71 3.73 -7.30
C ASP A 324 9.10 2.30 -6.88
N ARG A 325 8.31 1.31 -7.34
CA ARG A 325 8.54 -0.11 -7.03
C ARG A 325 9.84 -0.65 -7.62
N SER A 326 10.16 -0.32 -8.85
CA SER A 326 11.36 -0.84 -9.52
C SER A 326 12.65 -0.34 -8.88
N ALA A 327 12.66 0.92 -8.44
CA ALA A 327 13.74 1.48 -7.65
C ALA A 327 13.77 0.89 -6.22
N SER A 328 12.62 0.58 -5.62
CA SER A 328 12.57 -0.14 -4.33
C SER A 328 13.28 -1.50 -4.40
N PHE A 329 13.12 -2.24 -5.50
CA PHE A 329 13.83 -3.51 -5.74
C PHE A 329 15.36 -3.39 -5.85
N LYS A 330 15.92 -2.16 -5.92
CA LYS A 330 17.37 -1.94 -5.82
C LYS A 330 17.87 -1.92 -4.37
N GLY A 331 16.98 -1.71 -3.41
CA GLY A 331 17.30 -1.83 -1.99
C GLY A 331 17.41 -3.28 -1.53
N ALA A 332 18.13 -3.52 -0.44
CA ALA A 332 18.37 -4.87 0.04
C ALA A 332 17.09 -5.53 0.60
N LEU A 333 16.24 -4.76 1.28
CA LEU A 333 15.04 -5.26 1.94
C LEU A 333 14.04 -5.77 0.89
N CYS A 334 13.70 -4.92 -0.08
CA CYS A 334 12.79 -5.31 -1.16
C CYS A 334 13.50 -6.22 -2.18
N GLY A 335 14.73 -5.91 -2.59
CA GLY A 335 15.41 -6.63 -3.66
C GLY A 335 15.77 -8.09 -3.33
N SER A 336 16.15 -8.35 -2.07
CA SER A 336 16.78 -9.65 -1.71
C SER A 336 16.25 -10.30 -0.45
N GLN A 337 15.57 -9.57 0.45
CA GLN A 337 15.15 -10.12 1.74
C GLN A 337 13.67 -10.49 1.78
N ASN A 338 12.77 -9.56 1.44
CA ASN A 338 11.32 -9.75 1.65
C ASN A 338 10.42 -9.38 0.46
N GLN A 339 10.95 -8.73 -0.59
CA GLN A 339 10.18 -8.34 -1.79
C GLN A 339 9.02 -7.38 -1.52
N ARG A 340 9.03 -6.68 -0.38
CA ARG A 340 8.01 -5.71 0.01
C ARG A 340 8.55 -4.30 -0.18
N ILE A 341 7.97 -3.54 -1.09
CA ILE A 341 8.40 -2.14 -1.33
C ILE A 341 8.27 -1.27 -0.08
N ALA A 342 7.26 -1.54 0.74
CA ALA A 342 7.00 -0.82 1.98
C ALA A 342 8.06 -1.04 3.05
N SER A 343 8.85 -2.11 2.94
CA SER A 343 9.90 -2.41 3.91
C SER A 343 11.06 -1.43 3.81
N GLU A 344 11.44 -1.01 2.60
CA GLU A 344 12.45 0.03 2.39
C GLU A 344 12.04 1.33 3.11
N ALA A 345 10.78 1.76 2.94
CA ALA A 345 10.26 2.94 3.60
C ALA A 345 10.15 2.81 5.13
N THR A 346 9.49 1.75 5.59
CA THR A 346 9.10 1.58 6.99
C THR A 346 10.31 1.32 7.87
N GLU A 347 11.21 0.43 7.45
CA GLU A 347 12.40 0.10 8.23
C GLU A 347 13.42 1.24 8.21
N HIS A 348 13.55 1.98 7.11
CA HIS A 348 14.39 3.18 7.08
C HIS A 348 13.95 4.19 8.16
N MET A 349 12.66 4.53 8.21
CA MET A 349 12.14 5.49 9.19
C MET A 349 12.21 4.96 10.62
N ARG A 350 12.04 3.65 10.81
CA ARG A 350 12.19 3.01 12.12
C ARG A 350 13.65 3.05 12.61
N LYS A 351 14.62 2.69 11.75
CA LYS A 351 16.06 2.76 12.06
C LYS A 351 16.51 4.18 12.40
N ALA A 352 15.98 5.16 11.68
CA ALA A 352 16.23 6.57 11.95
C ALA A 352 15.63 7.06 13.29
N GLY A 353 14.79 6.25 13.95
CA GLY A 353 14.09 6.64 15.18
C GLY A 353 12.94 7.62 14.97
N ASN A 354 12.51 7.82 13.72
CA ASN A 354 11.52 8.83 13.34
C ASN A 354 10.10 8.27 13.17
N LEU A 355 9.89 6.97 13.35
CA LEU A 355 8.58 6.34 13.24
C LEU A 355 8.01 5.99 14.63
N THR A 356 6.96 6.71 15.05
CA THR A 356 6.27 6.45 16.32
C THR A 356 5.58 5.08 16.33
N LYS A 357 5.43 4.44 17.50
CA LYS A 357 4.76 3.13 17.62
C LYS A 357 3.33 3.11 17.04
N LEU A 358 2.59 4.21 17.20
CA LEU A 358 1.19 4.33 16.78
C LEU A 358 1.03 4.91 15.36
N TRP A 359 2.09 4.86 14.52
CA TRP A 359 2.12 5.53 13.22
C TRP A 359 0.97 5.13 12.29
N TRP A 360 0.47 3.89 12.37
CA TRP A 360 -0.63 3.39 11.54
C TRP A 360 -2.03 3.72 12.09
N GLU A 361 -2.17 4.07 13.37
CA GLU A 361 -3.47 4.33 14.00
C GLU A 361 -4.30 5.43 13.31
N PRO A 362 -3.73 6.56 12.82
CA PRO A 362 -4.52 7.55 12.09
C PRO A 362 -5.21 6.98 10.85
N ILE A 363 -4.51 6.12 10.08
CA ILE A 363 -5.08 5.43 8.92
C ILE A 363 -6.14 4.43 9.38
N ARG A 364 -5.78 3.53 10.29
CA ARG A 364 -6.66 2.48 10.80
C ARG A 364 -7.98 3.05 11.35
N ARG A 365 -7.89 4.06 12.21
CA ARG A 365 -9.06 4.69 12.85
C ARG A 365 -9.88 5.52 11.86
N GLY A 366 -9.25 6.15 10.87
CA GLY A 366 -9.95 6.83 9.78
C GLY A 366 -10.85 5.89 8.99
N VAL A 367 -10.30 4.77 8.52
CA VAL A 367 -11.04 3.73 7.79
C VAL A 367 -12.16 3.13 8.64
N LEU A 368 -11.82 2.70 9.85
CA LEU A 368 -12.78 1.98 10.70
C LEU A 368 -13.92 2.88 11.21
N ARG A 369 -13.64 4.16 11.50
CA ARG A 369 -14.68 5.12 11.84
C ARG A 369 -15.62 5.37 10.65
N PHE A 370 -15.08 5.46 9.44
CA PHE A 370 -15.89 5.58 8.22
C PHE A 370 -16.78 4.35 8.02
N ALA A 371 -16.28 3.15 8.36
CA ALA A 371 -17.03 1.91 8.36
C ALA A 371 -18.06 1.77 9.52
N GLY A 372 -18.18 2.77 10.40
CA GLY A 372 -19.15 2.77 11.51
C GLY A 372 -18.70 2.03 12.77
N VAL A 373 -17.42 1.68 12.90
CA VAL A 373 -16.88 1.02 14.11
C VAL A 373 -16.85 2.00 15.28
N ASP A 374 -17.34 1.55 16.44
CA ASP A 374 -17.48 2.39 17.63
C ASP A 374 -16.15 2.66 18.35
N ALA A 375 -16.11 3.76 19.11
CA ALA A 375 -14.91 4.20 19.80
C ALA A 375 -14.31 3.15 20.76
N ARG A 376 -15.13 2.31 21.41
CA ARG A 376 -14.61 1.31 22.36
C ARG A 376 -13.77 0.26 21.63
N THR A 377 -14.23 -0.17 20.46
CA THR A 377 -13.51 -1.09 19.58
C THR A 377 -12.25 -0.43 19.00
N LEU A 378 -12.36 0.84 18.56
CA LEU A 378 -11.20 1.58 18.06
C LEU A 378 -10.08 1.74 19.10
N ASP A 379 -10.42 1.85 20.38
CA ASP A 379 -9.46 2.05 21.47
C ASP A 379 -8.72 0.79 21.93
N LEU A 380 -9.08 -0.41 21.45
CA LEU A 380 -8.57 -1.68 21.98
C LEU A 380 -7.04 -1.74 22.05
N GLY A 381 -6.36 -1.38 20.96
CA GLY A 381 -4.89 -1.41 20.88
C GLY A 381 -4.21 -0.42 21.83
N VAL A 382 -4.65 0.84 21.82
CA VAL A 382 -4.11 1.89 22.70
C VAL A 382 -4.34 1.58 24.18
N LYS A 383 -5.50 0.99 24.53
CA LYS A 383 -5.78 0.55 25.90
C LYS A 383 -4.88 -0.60 26.33
N ALA A 384 -4.68 -1.61 25.48
CA ALA A 384 -3.78 -2.72 25.77
C ALA A 384 -2.35 -2.20 26.03
N ASP A 385 -1.88 -1.27 25.20
CA ASP A 385 -0.58 -0.61 25.37
C ASP A 385 -0.46 0.14 26.71
N ALA A 386 -1.48 0.91 27.09
CA ALA A 386 -1.49 1.63 28.36
C ALA A 386 -1.45 0.67 29.57
N VAL A 387 -2.18 -0.44 29.51
CA VAL A 387 -2.17 -1.48 30.56
C VAL A 387 -0.79 -2.10 30.72
N VAL A 388 -0.14 -2.45 29.61
CA VAL A 388 1.22 -3.02 29.61
C VAL A 388 2.23 -2.01 30.16
N ALA A 389 2.19 -0.76 29.69
CA ALA A 389 3.07 0.30 30.17
C ALA A 389 2.91 0.57 31.68
N GLY A 390 1.67 0.53 32.19
CA GLY A 390 1.38 0.66 33.63
C GLY A 390 1.99 -0.45 34.48
N ARG A 391 2.00 -1.69 33.99
CA ARG A 391 2.63 -2.84 34.68
C ARG A 391 4.15 -2.70 34.78
N HIS A 392 4.81 -2.20 33.73
CA HIS A 392 6.26 -1.96 33.76
C HIS A 392 6.65 -0.87 34.76
N LYS A 393 5.80 0.16 34.96
CA LYS A 393 6.01 1.22 35.95
C LYS A 393 5.80 0.76 37.40
N LEU A 394 5.07 -0.34 37.62
CA LEU A 394 4.73 -0.88 38.94
C LEU A 394 5.68 -1.99 39.43
N LYS A 395 6.85 -2.21 38.80
CA LYS A 395 7.89 -3.08 39.40
C LYS A 395 8.27 -2.54 40.80
N PRO A 396 8.09 -3.29 41.89
CA PRO A 396 8.38 -2.80 43.23
C PRO A 396 9.87 -2.60 43.43
N LEU A 397 10.23 -1.64 44.29
CA LEU A 397 11.56 -1.54 44.89
C LEU A 397 12.01 -2.93 45.38
N ALA A 398 13.09 -3.45 44.79
CA ALA A 398 13.77 -4.62 45.31
C ALA A 398 14.35 -4.26 46.69
N GLY A 399 13.69 -4.74 47.75
CA GLY A 399 14.11 -4.39 49.10
C GLY A 399 13.20 -4.86 50.23
N LEU A 400 12.51 -5.99 50.12
CA LEU A 400 11.96 -6.70 51.28
C LEU A 400 12.12 -8.21 51.08
N ASN A 401 13.03 -8.78 51.86
CA ASN A 401 13.24 -10.22 52.00
C ASN A 401 11.97 -10.89 52.54
N HIS A 402 11.43 -11.86 51.81
CA HIS A 402 10.73 -12.97 52.44
C HIS A 402 11.37 -14.27 51.99
N LYS A 403 11.95 -14.94 52.99
CA LYS A 403 12.47 -16.30 52.93
C LYS A 403 11.33 -17.29 52.68
N GLU A 404 11.66 -18.33 51.91
CA GLU A 404 11.25 -19.73 52.06
C GLU A 404 9.77 -20.01 52.37
N ASP A 405 9.05 -20.51 51.37
CA ASP A 405 8.17 -21.67 51.56
C ASP A 405 8.13 -22.47 50.25
N GLU A 406 9.06 -23.41 50.13
CA GLU A 406 8.98 -24.55 49.21
C GLU A 406 7.91 -25.50 49.74
N GLY A 407 6.73 -25.52 49.12
CA GLY A 407 5.74 -26.54 49.46
C GLY A 407 4.31 -26.25 49.07
N ASN A 408 4.00 -26.11 47.78
CA ASN A 408 2.73 -26.61 47.22
C ASN A 408 2.73 -26.61 45.67
N ALA A 409 3.53 -27.49 45.06
CA ALA A 409 3.40 -27.81 43.64
C ALA A 409 2.27 -28.84 43.46
N GLY A 410 1.02 -28.39 43.59
CA GLY A 410 -0.14 -29.25 43.47
C GLY A 410 -1.43 -28.43 43.39
N ALA A 411 -2.08 -28.48 42.23
CA ALA A 411 -3.44 -27.99 41.96
C ALA A 411 -3.65 -26.46 41.93
N ALA A 412 -3.31 -25.83 40.80
CA ALA A 412 -3.99 -24.63 40.30
C ALA A 412 -3.88 -24.50 38.77
N ALA A 413 -4.30 -25.54 38.04
CA ALA A 413 -4.68 -25.40 36.63
C ALA A 413 -6.11 -24.85 36.59
N GLY A 414 -6.25 -23.54 36.41
CA GLY A 414 -7.56 -22.87 36.42
C GLY A 414 -7.52 -21.48 35.77
N THR A 415 -7.88 -21.45 34.48
CA THR A 415 -8.72 -20.42 33.80
C THR A 415 -8.39 -18.91 33.89
N GLY A 416 -7.24 -18.47 34.42
CA GLY A 416 -6.99 -17.02 34.64
C GLY A 416 -5.68 -16.42 34.10
N SER A 417 -4.91 -17.13 33.27
CA SER A 417 -3.57 -16.69 32.85
C SER A 417 -3.56 -15.78 31.61
N GLY A 418 -4.43 -16.03 30.63
CA GLY A 418 -4.42 -15.35 29.32
C GLY A 418 -4.65 -13.83 29.37
N SER A 419 -5.65 -13.36 30.14
CA SER A 419 -5.93 -11.92 30.29
C SER A 419 -4.78 -11.11 30.90
N LYS A 420 -3.86 -11.77 31.63
CA LYS A 420 -2.66 -11.11 32.13
C LYS A 420 -1.64 -10.87 31.02
N ALA A 421 -1.52 -11.72 30.00
CA ALA A 421 -0.56 -11.52 28.92
C ALA A 421 -1.08 -10.55 27.84
N SER A 422 -2.36 -10.64 27.48
CA SER A 422 -2.95 -9.87 26.37
C SER A 422 -3.15 -8.37 26.64
N GLY A 423 -3.20 -7.96 27.91
CA GLY A 423 -3.64 -6.60 28.28
C GLY A 423 -5.14 -6.36 28.04
N LEU A 424 -5.87 -7.38 27.59
CA LEU A 424 -7.32 -7.42 27.40
C LEU A 424 -7.96 -8.38 28.42
N SER A 425 -9.23 -8.17 28.77
CA SER A 425 -9.99 -9.20 29.49
C SER A 425 -10.28 -10.39 28.57
N ASP A 426 -10.37 -11.61 29.11
CA ASP A 426 -10.64 -12.83 28.31
C ASP A 426 -11.92 -12.72 27.47
N LYS A 427 -12.91 -11.94 27.93
CA LYS A 427 -14.16 -11.63 27.20
C LYS A 427 -13.97 -10.81 25.91
N ASN A 428 -12.79 -10.23 25.68
CA ASN A 428 -12.48 -9.42 24.51
C ASN A 428 -11.62 -10.18 23.50
N ILE A 429 -11.33 -11.47 23.73
CA ILE A 429 -10.55 -12.28 22.80
C ILE A 429 -11.49 -12.74 21.68
N VAL A 430 -11.10 -12.38 20.45
CA VAL A 430 -11.84 -12.70 19.23
C VAL A 430 -10.93 -13.46 18.28
N ILE A 431 -11.35 -14.67 17.91
CA ILE A 431 -10.71 -15.51 16.90
C ILE A 431 -11.52 -15.37 15.62
N THR A 432 -10.86 -15.01 14.52
CA THR A 432 -11.51 -14.88 13.22
C THR A 432 -10.82 -15.78 12.22
N TYR A 433 -11.57 -16.75 11.69
CA TYR A 433 -11.15 -17.60 10.60
C TYR A 433 -11.75 -17.10 9.28
N ILE A 434 -10.87 -16.64 8.39
CA ILE A 434 -11.21 -16.28 7.01
C ILE A 434 -11.24 -17.55 6.16
N SER A 435 -12.42 -18.16 6.07
CA SER A 435 -12.66 -19.33 5.23
C SER A 435 -12.54 -18.96 3.76
N ARG A 436 -11.79 -19.78 3.02
CA ARG A 436 -11.62 -19.66 1.57
C ARG A 436 -12.28 -20.80 0.79
N GLN A 437 -13.14 -21.63 1.41
CA GLN A 437 -13.77 -22.78 0.73
C GLN A 437 -14.61 -22.43 -0.51
N SER A 438 -14.93 -21.15 -0.73
CA SER A 438 -15.61 -20.67 -1.96
C SER A 438 -14.67 -19.97 -2.96
N ALA A 439 -13.35 -20.04 -2.74
CA ALA A 439 -12.32 -19.49 -3.61
C ALA A 439 -11.47 -20.62 -4.22
N ARG A 440 -10.64 -20.30 -5.23
CA ARG A 440 -9.76 -21.27 -5.92
C ARG A 440 -8.63 -21.88 -5.08
N ARG A 441 -8.33 -21.28 -3.94
CA ARG A 441 -7.22 -21.67 -3.07
C ARG A 441 -7.76 -21.85 -1.67
N HIS A 442 -7.84 -23.10 -1.23
CA HIS A 442 -8.60 -23.49 -0.04
C HIS A 442 -8.10 -24.81 0.54
N LEU A 443 -8.64 -25.15 1.72
CA LEU A 443 -8.28 -26.38 2.41
C LEU A 443 -9.00 -27.59 1.81
N LEU A 444 -8.48 -28.78 2.09
CA LEU A 444 -9.26 -30.01 1.99
C LEU A 444 -10.58 -29.87 2.77
N GLU A 445 -11.68 -30.41 2.22
CA GLU A 445 -13.02 -30.22 2.81
C GLU A 445 -13.14 -30.84 4.22
N ASP A 446 -12.60 -32.05 4.40
CA ASP A 446 -12.60 -32.73 5.70
C ASP A 446 -11.72 -31.98 6.73
N ASP A 447 -10.55 -31.48 6.32
CA ASP A 447 -9.67 -30.69 7.17
C ASP A 447 -10.30 -29.34 7.53
N HIS A 448 -11.03 -28.71 6.59
CA HIS A 448 -11.80 -27.50 6.84
C HIS A 448 -12.85 -27.73 7.93
N ALA A 449 -13.68 -28.78 7.78
CA ALA A 449 -14.72 -29.12 8.74
C ALA A 449 -14.10 -29.41 10.13
N ALA A 450 -13.05 -30.21 10.17
CA ALA A 450 -12.34 -30.53 11.41
C ALA A 450 -11.71 -29.29 12.07
N LEU A 451 -11.21 -28.33 11.29
CA LEU A 451 -10.68 -27.07 11.81
C LEU A 451 -11.79 -26.22 12.43
N VAL A 452 -12.95 -26.10 11.76
CA VAL A 452 -14.10 -25.35 12.28
C VAL A 452 -14.57 -25.96 13.61
N ASP A 453 -14.77 -27.27 13.66
CA ASP A 453 -15.19 -27.97 14.88
C ASP A 453 -14.20 -27.75 16.05
N ALA A 454 -12.90 -27.85 15.77
CA ALA A 454 -11.86 -27.63 16.78
C ALA A 454 -11.82 -26.18 17.29
N LEU A 455 -12.02 -25.19 16.40
CA LEU A 455 -12.11 -23.78 16.78
C LEU A 455 -13.35 -23.51 17.63
N GLU A 456 -14.50 -24.08 17.27
CA GLU A 456 -15.75 -23.96 18.04
C GLU A 456 -15.61 -24.57 19.43
N GLU A 457 -15.01 -25.76 19.53
CA GLU A 457 -14.77 -26.41 20.83
C GLU A 457 -13.83 -25.59 21.72
N MET A 458 -12.70 -25.14 21.16
CA MET A 458 -11.71 -24.36 21.90
C MET A 458 -12.29 -23.02 22.36
N THR A 459 -12.97 -22.28 21.49
CA THR A 459 -13.54 -20.98 21.85
C THR A 459 -14.67 -21.11 22.86
N ARG A 460 -15.52 -22.14 22.77
CA ARG A 460 -16.53 -22.47 23.78
C ARG A 460 -15.92 -22.80 25.14
N LYS A 461 -14.81 -23.56 25.16
CA LYS A 461 -14.09 -23.94 26.39
C LYS A 461 -13.53 -22.72 27.13
N HIS A 462 -13.01 -21.73 26.40
CA HIS A 462 -12.42 -20.51 26.99
C HIS A 462 -13.39 -19.33 27.11
N GLY A 463 -14.56 -19.40 26.49
CA GLY A 463 -15.51 -18.28 26.40
C GLY A 463 -15.04 -17.15 25.49
N TRP A 464 -14.30 -17.49 24.43
CA TRP A 464 -13.85 -16.53 23.40
C TRP A 464 -14.86 -16.42 22.26
N GLU A 465 -14.85 -15.31 21.54
CA GLU A 465 -15.67 -15.14 20.33
C GLU A 465 -14.99 -15.83 19.14
N LEU A 466 -15.78 -16.57 18.34
CA LEU A 466 -15.36 -17.13 17.06
C LEU A 466 -16.15 -16.49 15.92
N ASN A 467 -15.45 -16.01 14.89
CA ASN A 467 -16.03 -15.62 13.61
C ASN A 467 -15.47 -16.53 12.51
N VAL A 468 -16.29 -17.41 11.94
CA VAL A 468 -15.94 -18.16 10.73
C VAL A 468 -16.62 -17.47 9.55
N VAL A 469 -15.83 -16.83 8.69
CA VAL A 469 -16.37 -15.93 7.67
C VAL A 469 -15.78 -16.19 6.29
N GLN A 470 -16.63 -16.05 5.29
CA GLN A 470 -16.23 -15.94 3.89
C GLN A 470 -16.37 -14.48 3.49
N ALA A 471 -15.24 -13.79 3.38
CA ALA A 471 -15.21 -12.32 3.25
C ALA A 471 -16.02 -11.82 2.04
N GLU A 472 -16.02 -12.56 0.93
CA GLU A 472 -16.78 -12.27 -0.29
C GLU A 472 -18.31 -12.25 -0.10
N LYS A 473 -18.82 -12.81 1.00
CA LYS A 473 -20.26 -12.81 1.34
C LYS A 473 -20.64 -11.66 2.28
N LEU A 474 -19.68 -10.86 2.72
CA LEU A 474 -19.88 -9.78 3.69
C LEU A 474 -19.75 -8.40 3.02
N SER A 475 -20.47 -7.42 3.56
CA SER A 475 -20.25 -6.02 3.21
C SER A 475 -18.84 -5.57 3.60
N LYS A 476 -18.36 -4.45 3.05
CA LYS A 476 -17.04 -3.90 3.44
C LYS A 476 -17.05 -3.50 4.91
N GLU A 477 -18.13 -2.90 5.36
CA GLU A 477 -18.37 -2.48 6.74
C GLU A 477 -18.30 -3.68 7.69
N ASP A 478 -18.96 -4.79 7.36
CA ASP A 478 -18.93 -6.00 8.20
C ASP A 478 -17.53 -6.62 8.26
N GLN A 479 -16.84 -6.72 7.11
CA GLN A 479 -15.46 -7.21 7.06
C GLN A 479 -14.53 -6.37 7.96
N LEU A 480 -14.63 -5.04 7.86
CA LEU A 480 -13.84 -4.10 8.65
C LEU A 480 -14.21 -4.14 10.14
N ALA A 481 -15.50 -4.26 10.47
CA ALA A 481 -15.97 -4.35 11.85
C ALA A 481 -15.53 -5.65 12.55
N ILE A 482 -15.43 -6.76 11.81
CA ILE A 482 -14.86 -8.02 12.33
C ILE A 482 -13.36 -7.86 12.53
N ALA A 483 -12.63 -7.35 11.52
CA ALA A 483 -11.18 -7.16 11.61
C ALA A 483 -10.80 -6.22 12.78
N ALA A 484 -11.56 -5.14 12.97
CA ALA A 484 -11.35 -4.13 14.02
C ALA A 484 -11.36 -4.65 15.47
N ARG A 485 -11.99 -5.82 15.71
CA ARG A 485 -12.03 -6.47 17.03
C ARG A 485 -11.26 -7.78 17.09
N THR A 486 -10.74 -8.26 15.97
CA THR A 486 -10.05 -9.55 15.87
C THR A 486 -8.74 -9.52 16.67
N THR A 487 -8.56 -10.51 17.55
CA THR A 487 -7.30 -10.73 18.28
C THR A 487 -6.38 -11.66 17.50
N ILE A 488 -6.92 -12.80 17.01
CA ILE A 488 -6.19 -13.73 16.16
C ILE A 488 -6.93 -13.86 14.84
N MET A 489 -6.30 -13.48 13.75
CA MET A 489 -6.81 -13.70 12.40
C MET A 489 -6.10 -14.92 11.81
N LEU A 490 -6.87 -15.92 11.36
CA LEU A 490 -6.31 -17.08 10.69
C LEU A 490 -6.97 -17.32 9.33
N GLY A 491 -6.21 -17.93 8.41
CA GLY A 491 -6.73 -18.31 7.10
C GLY A 491 -5.67 -18.91 6.20
N VAL A 492 -6.12 -19.51 5.11
CA VAL A 492 -5.22 -19.93 4.02
C VAL A 492 -4.58 -18.69 3.41
N HIS A 493 -3.27 -18.73 3.18
CA HIS A 493 -2.51 -17.65 2.55
C HIS A 493 -3.23 -17.05 1.34
N GLY A 494 -3.21 -15.73 1.22
CA GLY A 494 -3.87 -14.97 0.15
C GLY A 494 -4.69 -13.78 0.66
N ASN A 495 -5.33 -13.08 -0.29
CA ASN A 495 -5.87 -11.71 -0.13
C ASN A 495 -6.78 -11.48 1.08
N GLY A 496 -7.48 -12.52 1.55
CA GLY A 496 -8.38 -12.43 2.69
C GLY A 496 -7.71 -11.95 3.98
N LEU A 497 -6.39 -12.14 4.11
CA LEU A 497 -5.63 -11.72 5.30
C LEU A 497 -5.19 -10.24 5.27
N THR A 498 -5.44 -9.50 4.19
CA THR A 498 -5.07 -8.06 4.09
C THR A 498 -5.74 -7.22 5.18
N HIS A 499 -6.89 -7.66 5.68
CA HIS A 499 -7.59 -7.02 6.79
C HIS A 499 -6.81 -7.05 8.13
N LEU A 500 -5.67 -7.73 8.21
CA LEU A 500 -4.74 -7.61 9.34
C LEU A 500 -4.36 -6.15 9.63
N LEU A 501 -4.35 -5.29 8.59
CA LEU A 501 -4.07 -3.86 8.72
C LEU A 501 -5.09 -3.12 9.62
N MET A 502 -6.25 -3.72 9.84
CA MET A 502 -7.36 -3.14 10.59
C MET A 502 -7.45 -3.69 12.02
N MET A 503 -6.66 -4.72 12.35
CA MET A 503 -6.63 -5.33 13.67
C MET A 503 -6.06 -4.37 14.72
N PRO A 504 -6.58 -4.39 15.96
CA PRO A 504 -5.97 -3.67 17.07
C PRO A 504 -4.67 -4.38 17.47
N VAL A 505 -3.57 -3.63 17.53
CA VAL A 505 -2.27 -4.17 17.96
C VAL A 505 -2.25 -4.28 19.49
N THR A 506 -2.13 -5.50 20.00
CA THR A 506 -1.99 -5.83 21.42
C THR A 506 -0.85 -6.83 21.62
N PRO A 507 -0.34 -7.07 22.84
CA PRO A 507 0.72 -8.04 23.10
C PRO A 507 0.49 -9.46 22.54
N VAL A 508 -0.76 -9.86 22.31
CA VAL A 508 -1.13 -11.20 21.78
C VAL A 508 -1.71 -11.16 20.37
N THR A 509 -1.97 -9.97 19.80
CA THR A 509 -2.52 -9.86 18.45
C THR A 509 -1.60 -10.56 17.45
N SER A 510 -2.18 -11.44 16.63
CA SER A 510 -1.42 -12.31 15.73
C SER A 510 -2.18 -12.69 14.47
N VAL A 511 -1.41 -13.00 13.43
CA VAL A 511 -1.90 -13.59 12.18
C VAL A 511 -1.37 -15.01 12.06
N ILE A 512 -2.25 -15.96 11.76
CA ILE A 512 -1.90 -17.36 11.49
C ILE A 512 -2.22 -17.64 10.03
N GLU A 513 -1.20 -17.95 9.26
CA GLU A 513 -1.32 -18.19 7.83
C GLU A 513 -1.07 -19.66 7.52
N ILE A 514 -2.06 -20.31 6.92
CA ILE A 514 -1.99 -21.72 6.55
C ILE A 514 -1.47 -21.82 5.12
N PHE A 515 -0.37 -22.54 4.95
CA PHE A 515 0.29 -22.76 3.67
C PHE A 515 0.25 -24.24 3.29
N TYR A 516 0.36 -24.52 1.98
CA TYR A 516 0.75 -25.84 1.53
C TYR A 516 2.15 -26.18 2.09
N PRO A 517 2.38 -27.38 2.67
CA PRO A 517 3.66 -27.73 3.27
C PRO A 517 4.85 -27.47 2.34
N GLY A 518 5.92 -26.89 2.90
CA GLY A 518 7.09 -26.43 2.13
C GLY A 518 6.95 -25.01 1.57
N GLY A 519 5.74 -24.48 1.46
CA GLY A 519 5.48 -23.16 0.87
C GLY A 519 5.49 -22.02 1.87
N PHE A 520 5.98 -20.86 1.45
CA PHE A 520 6.01 -19.66 2.29
C PHE A 520 6.11 -18.39 1.43
N ALA A 521 5.43 -17.33 1.87
CA ALA A 521 5.52 -16.00 1.26
C ALA A 521 5.60 -14.91 2.33
N HIS A 522 6.28 -13.81 2.02
CA HIS A 522 6.53 -12.74 3.00
C HIS A 522 5.37 -11.77 3.18
N ASP A 523 4.32 -11.82 2.35
CA ASP A 523 3.28 -10.81 2.26
C ASP A 523 2.67 -10.46 3.63
N TYR A 524 1.92 -11.38 4.23
CA TYR A 524 1.31 -11.12 5.55
C TYR A 524 2.31 -11.34 6.70
N HIS A 525 3.38 -12.08 6.48
CA HIS A 525 4.47 -12.24 7.46
C HIS A 525 5.13 -10.90 7.80
N TRP A 526 5.70 -10.23 6.80
CA TRP A 526 6.37 -8.95 6.99
C TRP A 526 5.38 -7.89 7.47
N THR A 527 4.21 -7.80 6.84
CA THR A 527 3.21 -6.77 7.19
C THR A 527 2.74 -6.91 8.65
N SER A 528 2.54 -8.14 9.13
CA SER A 528 2.17 -8.39 10.53
C SER A 528 3.27 -7.91 11.49
N GLN A 529 4.52 -8.28 11.21
CA GLN A 529 5.66 -7.90 12.04
C GLN A 529 5.91 -6.40 12.02
N ALA A 530 5.73 -5.74 10.87
CA ALA A 530 5.88 -4.30 10.73
C ALA A 530 4.87 -3.51 11.58
N LEU A 531 3.69 -4.08 11.85
CA LEU A 531 2.70 -3.54 12.77
C LEU A 531 2.92 -3.94 14.24
N GLY A 532 3.90 -4.82 14.52
CA GLY A 532 4.16 -5.34 15.86
C GLY A 532 3.29 -6.54 16.25
N MET A 533 2.68 -7.20 15.27
CA MET A 533 1.94 -8.45 15.48
C MET A 533 2.85 -9.66 15.27
N ARG A 534 2.52 -10.78 15.93
CA ARG A 534 3.18 -12.06 15.64
C ARG A 534 2.57 -12.68 14.39
N HIS A 535 3.39 -13.32 13.56
CA HIS A 535 2.94 -14.15 12.46
C HIS A 535 3.34 -15.61 12.70
N PHE A 536 2.44 -16.53 12.36
CA PHE A 536 2.69 -17.96 12.38
C PHE A 536 2.37 -18.55 11.01
N ALA A 537 3.32 -19.25 10.40
CA ALA A 537 3.09 -20.07 9.21
C ALA A 537 2.78 -21.50 9.64
N ILE A 538 1.62 -22.02 9.28
CA ILE A 538 1.21 -23.41 9.55
C ILE A 538 1.48 -24.26 8.32
N TRP A 539 2.19 -25.36 8.53
CA TRP A 539 2.40 -26.45 7.56
C TRP A 539 1.79 -27.72 8.11
N ASN A 540 0.52 -27.95 7.80
CA ASN A 540 -0.27 -29.07 8.30
C ASN A 540 -0.20 -29.22 9.84
N ASP A 541 0.66 -30.12 10.33
CA ASP A 541 0.87 -30.47 11.74
C ASP A 541 2.05 -29.76 12.41
N THR A 542 2.78 -28.91 11.67
CA THR A 542 3.89 -28.10 12.17
C THR A 542 3.64 -26.61 12.00
N TYR A 543 4.40 -25.78 12.70
CA TYR A 543 4.35 -24.34 12.55
C TYR A 543 5.72 -23.68 12.62
N HIS A 544 5.83 -22.53 11.98
CA HIS A 544 7.01 -21.68 11.94
C HIS A 544 6.65 -20.26 12.36
N THR A 545 7.57 -19.60 13.05
CA THR A 545 7.41 -18.21 13.49
C THR A 545 8.79 -17.64 13.78
N TYR A 546 8.92 -16.31 13.76
CA TYR A 546 10.18 -15.62 14.02
C TYR A 546 10.90 -16.11 15.29
N PRO A 547 12.21 -16.36 15.28
CA PRO A 547 13.18 -16.16 14.18
C PRO A 547 13.38 -17.39 13.27
N ASN A 548 12.46 -18.35 13.30
CA ASN A 548 12.57 -19.63 12.60
C ASN A 548 11.57 -19.74 11.43
N GLU A 549 11.38 -18.65 10.69
CA GLU A 549 10.57 -18.66 9.47
C GLU A 549 11.21 -19.51 8.34
N PRO A 550 10.40 -20.14 7.47
CA PRO A 550 10.90 -20.84 6.31
C PRO A 550 11.48 -19.88 5.26
N SER A 551 12.29 -20.42 4.34
CA SER A 551 12.61 -19.73 3.10
C SER A 551 11.37 -19.61 2.22
N VAL A 552 11.30 -18.54 1.42
CA VAL A 552 10.26 -18.36 0.41
C VAL A 552 10.32 -19.50 -0.61
N ASP A 553 9.19 -20.19 -0.78
CA ASP A 553 9.02 -21.24 -1.78
C ASP A 553 7.54 -21.37 -2.19
N TYR A 554 7.33 -21.78 -3.43
CA TYR A 554 6.01 -21.91 -4.07
C TYR A 554 5.87 -23.33 -4.62
N PRO A 555 5.78 -24.36 -3.75
CA PRO A 555 5.71 -25.75 -4.18
C PRO A 555 4.45 -26.03 -5.01
N GLU A 556 4.46 -27.15 -5.72
CA GLU A 556 3.24 -27.65 -6.37
C GLU A 556 2.12 -27.80 -5.32
N GLY A 557 0.94 -27.25 -5.61
CA GLY A 557 -0.17 -27.18 -4.65
C GLY A 557 -0.22 -25.90 -3.80
N PHE A 558 0.82 -25.04 -3.82
CA PHE A 558 0.80 -23.75 -3.11
C PHE A 558 -0.41 -22.90 -3.49
N GLN A 559 -0.81 -22.90 -4.76
CA GLN A 559 -1.99 -22.17 -5.24
C GLN A 559 -3.25 -23.03 -5.34
N GLY A 560 -3.20 -24.27 -4.84
CA GLY A 560 -4.18 -25.32 -5.09
C GLY A 560 -5.39 -25.34 -4.15
N THR A 561 -6.25 -26.33 -4.39
CA THR A 561 -7.53 -26.57 -3.71
C THR A 561 -7.44 -27.62 -2.60
N GLU A 562 -6.24 -28.14 -2.33
CA GLU A 562 -6.00 -29.29 -1.46
C GLU A 562 -4.91 -28.96 -0.42
N ILE A 563 -5.03 -27.79 0.22
CA ILE A 563 -4.08 -27.38 1.26
C ILE A 563 -4.44 -28.12 2.57
N PRO A 564 -3.55 -28.96 3.13
CA PRO A 564 -3.84 -29.71 4.33
C PRO A 564 -3.70 -28.84 5.59
N VAL A 565 -4.48 -29.13 6.62
CA VAL A 565 -4.30 -28.55 7.96
C VAL A 565 -4.62 -29.56 9.05
N TYR A 566 -3.79 -29.61 10.09
CA TYR A 566 -4.04 -30.41 11.27
C TYR A 566 -4.55 -29.50 12.40
N PRO A 567 -5.85 -29.53 12.74
CA PRO A 567 -6.46 -28.59 13.68
C PRO A 567 -5.76 -28.50 15.05
N PRO A 568 -5.29 -29.60 15.68
CA PRO A 568 -4.61 -29.52 16.97
C PRO A 568 -3.38 -28.60 16.98
N THR A 569 -2.65 -28.50 15.87
CA THR A 569 -1.50 -27.57 15.76
C THR A 569 -1.97 -26.12 15.78
N VAL A 570 -3.04 -25.81 15.05
CA VAL A 570 -3.63 -24.46 15.02
C VAL A 570 -4.15 -24.07 16.41
N ILE A 571 -4.89 -24.95 17.07
CA ILE A 571 -5.41 -24.73 18.42
C ILE A 571 -4.29 -24.49 19.43
N LYS A 572 -3.24 -25.33 19.39
CA LYS A 572 -2.06 -25.16 20.23
C LYS A 572 -1.43 -23.78 20.05
N VAL A 573 -1.21 -23.34 18.80
CA VAL A 573 -0.62 -22.01 18.52
C VAL A 573 -1.49 -20.88 19.09
N ILE A 574 -2.82 -20.95 18.93
CA ILE A 574 -3.75 -19.95 19.48
C ILE A 574 -3.67 -19.90 21.00
N GLU A 575 -3.78 -21.04 21.67
CA GLU A 575 -3.74 -21.12 23.14
C GLU A 575 -2.39 -20.67 23.69
N GLU A 576 -1.27 -21.11 23.11
CA GLU A 576 0.09 -20.70 23.50
C GLU A 576 0.30 -19.19 23.32
N ARG A 577 -0.19 -18.63 22.21
CA ARG A 577 -0.04 -17.20 21.92
C ARG A 577 -0.82 -16.35 22.91
N ILE A 578 -2.07 -16.71 23.20
CA ILE A 578 -2.90 -16.01 24.19
C ILE A 578 -2.33 -16.15 25.60
N ALA A 579 -1.72 -17.30 25.93
CA ALA A 579 -1.01 -17.50 27.19
C ALA A 579 0.29 -16.69 27.31
N GLY A 580 0.74 -16.02 26.23
CA GLY A 580 1.94 -15.18 26.22
C GLY A 580 3.25 -15.97 26.04
N LEU A 581 3.19 -17.22 25.56
CA LEU A 581 4.38 -18.08 25.41
C LEU A 581 5.25 -17.73 24.20
N HIS A 582 4.72 -16.90 23.28
CA HIS A 582 5.43 -16.40 22.10
C HIS A 582 5.53 -14.87 22.17
N PRO A 583 6.35 -14.29 23.07
CA PRO A 583 6.48 -12.84 23.18
C PRO A 583 7.12 -12.22 21.92
N MET A 584 6.79 -10.96 21.66
CA MET A 584 7.45 -10.12 20.66
C MET A 584 8.18 -9.01 21.40
N ASP A 585 9.52 -9.04 21.39
CA ASP A 585 10.36 -7.99 22.01
C ASP A 585 10.57 -6.77 21.08
N GLY A 586 9.65 -6.55 20.14
CA GLY A 586 9.75 -5.54 19.08
C GLY A 586 9.70 -6.18 17.68
N PRO A 587 9.70 -5.37 16.61
CA PRO A 587 9.89 -5.89 15.26
C PRO A 587 11.24 -6.63 15.17
N PRO A 588 11.32 -7.75 14.43
CA PRO A 588 12.52 -8.57 14.26
C PRO A 588 13.83 -7.82 14.06
N ASP A 589 14.88 -8.28 14.73
CA ASP A 589 16.25 -7.77 14.57
C ASP A 589 16.83 -8.03 13.17
N HIS A 590 16.21 -8.86 12.33
CA HIS A 590 16.68 -9.19 10.98
C HIS A 590 16.80 -8.00 10.04
N TYR A 591 16.17 -6.87 10.37
CA TYR A 591 16.29 -5.64 9.59
C TYR A 591 17.38 -4.69 10.10
N LYS A 592 18.09 -5.00 11.20
CA LYS A 592 19.28 -4.25 11.65
C LYS A 592 20.50 -4.59 10.76
N SER A 593 20.48 -4.13 9.51
CA SER A 593 21.68 -3.95 8.70
C SER A 593 22.13 -2.51 8.75
#